data_AF-A0A1J4UPU6-F1
#
_entry.id   AF-A0A1J4UPU6-F1
#
_cell.length_a   1.000
_cell.length_b   1.000
_cell.length_c   1.000
_cell.angle_alpha   90.00
_cell.angle_beta   90.00
_cell.angle_gamma   90.00
#
_symmetry.space_group_name_H-M   'P 1'
#
loop_
_entity.id
_entity.type
_entity.pdbx_description
1 polymer ?
#
loop_
_entity_poly.entity_id
_entity_poly.type
_entity_poly.pdbx_seq_one_letter_code
_entity_poly.pdbx_strand_id
1 'polypeptide(L)'
;MQYKPPWEKSSGQYHAEYAKLEASGTLEAESAVRIAVLGSHTLGYFSRVLAVRLYENGITANVWTAPYAQIERQISDPESELAAYKPNYSLFVLELQDALGADAAETWRKENHSALKEHALSYCRKLVERAKTCGGRILLSNFTAPATSVYGSRENALRGERRFVHELNHALADECARNGGAALVDLDAACANAGKLNVEDERFRLLGDVRLNFKQSVQLAEEVLGQLIALRGAGKKCIVLDLDNTLWGGVVGEDGLAGIRLGQNDAAGKAFREFQKELLRLHKRGVILALNSRNNEADALEAIRGHPEMVLREEHFAAIRANWQDKAANLEELAAELNIGLDSMVFIDDDAFNTGLVNERLPQVTTILLPRDPSGYALLVKTLKLFDSASVTDDDLKRGASYAQERRRKENEKSFGTYEDFLASLELKMTVSDADDYTIPRIAQLSQRTNQFNMTTRRYDETALKKMLSSGFSAYWMSVEDRFGDYGVVGACIIRDGSTAEIDSFFMSCRVLGKGIEGSFLWKVLDHARANGSERVTAEAIPTAKNKAFLDFYAKAGLHDEGGGRYSTELSEGNFNYPNHIIFEGRLK
;
A
#
# COMPACT_ATOMS: atom_id res chain seq x y z
N MET A 1 17.68 4.12 -1.29
CA MET A 1 17.18 5.37 -0.65
C MET A 1 17.14 5.15 0.86
N GLN A 2 17.76 6.00 1.68
CA GLN A 2 17.71 5.86 3.14
C GLN A 2 16.50 6.59 3.71
N TYR A 3 15.56 5.85 4.30
CA TYR A 3 14.43 6.43 5.02
C TYR A 3 14.93 7.09 6.30
N LYS A 4 14.51 8.33 6.52
CA LYS A 4 14.77 9.06 7.76
C LYS A 4 13.46 9.35 8.46
N PRO A 5 13.38 9.09 9.78
CA PRO A 5 12.22 9.45 10.54
C PRO A 5 11.94 10.96 10.48
N PRO A 6 10.66 11.36 10.39
CA PRO A 6 10.29 12.76 10.21
C PRO A 6 10.75 13.69 11.35
N TRP A 7 10.94 13.15 12.57
CA TRP A 7 11.34 13.93 13.75
C TRP A 7 12.84 14.24 13.82
N GLU A 8 13.68 13.72 12.92
CA GLU A 8 15.11 14.04 12.89
C GLU A 8 15.43 15.37 12.21
N LYS A 9 14.50 15.89 11.39
CA LYS A 9 14.68 17.17 10.68
C LYS A 9 14.02 18.34 11.41
N SER A 10 14.74 19.44 11.47
CA SER A 10 14.26 20.73 11.94
C SER A 10 13.47 21.49 10.86
N SER A 11 12.65 22.46 11.29
CA SER A 11 11.91 23.34 10.39
C SER A 11 12.81 24.04 9.35
N GLY A 12 14.00 24.51 9.77
CA GLY A 12 14.96 25.14 8.86
C GLY A 12 15.50 24.19 7.79
N GLN A 13 15.69 22.90 8.11
CA GLN A 13 16.13 21.91 7.13
C GLN A 13 15.06 21.63 6.07
N TYR A 14 13.78 21.53 6.47
CA TYR A 14 12.67 21.41 5.51
C TYR A 14 12.58 22.61 4.58
N HIS A 15 12.73 23.83 5.12
CA HIS A 15 12.70 25.03 4.29
C HIS A 15 13.85 25.07 3.28
N ALA A 16 15.07 24.75 3.72
CA ALA A 16 16.24 24.71 2.85
C ALA A 16 16.13 23.63 1.76
N GLU A 17 15.53 22.48 2.08
CA GLU A 17 15.33 21.39 1.12
C GLU A 17 14.25 21.73 0.09
N TYR A 18 13.13 22.31 0.54
CA TYR A 18 12.09 22.81 -0.37
C TYR A 18 12.66 23.85 -1.34
N ALA A 19 13.43 24.83 -0.85
CA ALA A 19 14.04 25.86 -1.68
C ALA A 19 14.98 25.28 -2.75
N LYS A 20 15.70 24.19 -2.43
CA LYS A 20 16.53 23.48 -3.41
C LYS A 20 15.70 22.80 -4.50
N LEU A 21 14.61 22.14 -4.12
CA LEU A 21 13.72 21.45 -5.05
C LEU A 21 12.97 22.42 -5.98
N GLU A 22 12.60 23.58 -5.45
CA GLU A 22 11.99 24.67 -6.21
C GLU A 22 13.00 25.27 -7.19
N ALA A 23 14.21 25.62 -6.72
CA ALA A 23 15.25 26.19 -7.58
C ALA A 23 15.75 25.25 -8.68
N SER A 24 15.67 23.93 -8.49
CA SER A 24 16.03 22.94 -9.51
C SER A 24 14.94 22.67 -10.54
N GLY A 25 13.74 23.26 -10.40
CA GLY A 25 12.57 22.96 -11.24
C GLY A 25 12.03 21.54 -11.05
N THR A 26 12.51 20.80 -10.05
CA THR A 26 12.10 19.40 -9.83
C THR A 26 10.61 19.27 -9.52
N LEU A 27 10.06 20.24 -8.80
CA LEU A 27 8.63 20.27 -8.45
C LEU A 27 7.71 20.59 -9.64
N GLU A 28 8.26 21.08 -10.76
CA GLU A 28 7.50 21.47 -11.96
C GLU A 28 7.63 20.45 -13.10
N ALA A 29 8.37 19.35 -12.87
CA ALA A 29 8.51 18.29 -13.85
C ALA A 29 7.15 17.72 -14.26
N GLU A 30 6.97 17.38 -15.54
CA GLU A 30 5.71 16.83 -16.06
C GLU A 30 5.26 15.54 -15.35
N SER A 31 6.22 14.77 -14.84
CA SER A 31 5.98 13.54 -14.06
C SER A 31 5.59 13.80 -12.60
N ALA A 32 5.63 15.05 -12.12
CA ALA A 32 5.31 15.40 -10.75
C ALA A 32 3.81 15.22 -10.47
N VAL A 33 3.51 14.66 -9.31
CA VAL A 33 2.14 14.50 -8.83
C VAL A 33 1.59 15.88 -8.46
N ARG A 34 0.50 16.28 -9.10
CA ARG A 34 -0.18 17.55 -8.79
C ARG A 34 -1.12 17.37 -7.60
N ILE A 35 -0.85 18.07 -6.51
CA ILE A 35 -1.63 18.01 -5.27
C ILE A 35 -2.16 19.40 -4.97
N ALA A 36 -3.48 19.54 -4.95
CA ALA A 36 -4.14 20.75 -4.47
C ALA A 36 -4.40 20.63 -2.97
N VAL A 37 -4.05 21.66 -2.20
CA VAL A 37 -4.30 21.74 -0.75
C VAL A 37 -5.25 22.90 -0.49
N LEU A 38 -6.42 22.59 0.09
CA LEU A 38 -7.50 23.54 0.33
C LEU A 38 -7.86 23.55 1.82
N GLY A 39 -8.09 24.73 2.37
CA GLY A 39 -8.52 24.91 3.76
C GLY A 39 -9.01 26.33 4.00
N SER A 40 -9.57 26.57 5.19
CA SER A 40 -10.01 27.89 5.63
C SER A 40 -8.93 28.71 6.33
N HIS A 41 -7.76 28.11 6.56
CA HIS A 41 -6.65 28.68 7.31
C HIS A 41 -5.33 28.65 6.52
N THR A 42 -4.26 29.22 7.06
CA THR A 42 -2.97 29.34 6.37
C THR A 42 -2.26 27.98 6.24
N LEU A 43 -2.13 27.47 5.01
CA LEU A 43 -1.56 26.14 4.70
C LEU A 43 -0.25 26.16 3.89
N GLY A 44 0.25 27.34 3.49
CA GLY A 44 1.42 27.44 2.61
C GLY A 44 2.69 26.80 3.18
N TYR A 45 2.89 26.85 4.50
CA TYR A 45 4.01 26.16 5.14
C TYR A 45 3.85 24.63 5.10
N PHE A 46 2.65 24.13 5.37
CA PHE A 46 2.35 22.69 5.28
C PHE A 46 2.58 22.16 3.87
N SER A 47 2.15 22.88 2.83
CA SER A 47 2.37 22.48 1.42
C SER A 47 3.85 22.26 1.09
N ARG A 48 4.75 23.09 1.65
CA ARG A 48 6.21 22.92 1.50
C ARG A 48 6.73 21.68 2.22
N VAL A 49 6.29 21.46 3.46
CA VAL A 49 6.64 20.26 4.24
C VAL A 49 6.18 19.00 3.51
N LEU A 50 4.95 19.00 2.99
CA LEU A 50 4.38 17.90 2.22
C LEU A 50 5.23 17.59 0.99
N ALA A 51 5.59 18.58 0.18
CA ALA A 51 6.42 18.37 -1.02
C ALA A 51 7.76 17.70 -0.69
N VAL A 52 8.44 18.17 0.37
CA VAL A 52 9.72 17.59 0.82
C VAL A 52 9.53 16.16 1.33
N ARG A 53 8.52 15.90 2.18
CA ARG A 53 8.24 14.54 2.69
C ARG A 53 7.94 13.53 1.59
N LEU A 54 7.17 13.94 0.59
CA LEU A 54 6.88 13.10 -0.57
C LEU A 54 8.16 12.83 -1.39
N TYR A 55 8.98 13.85 -1.62
CA TYR A 55 10.24 13.71 -2.35
C TYR A 55 11.20 12.73 -1.66
N GLU A 56 11.32 12.83 -0.33
CA GLU A 56 12.09 11.90 0.51
C GLU A 56 11.58 10.46 0.52
N ASN A 57 10.42 10.19 -0.09
CA ASN A 57 9.87 8.85 -0.28
C ASN A 57 9.71 8.50 -1.78
N GLY A 58 10.41 9.22 -2.65
CA GLY A 58 10.46 8.95 -4.09
C GLY A 58 9.25 9.46 -4.87
N ILE A 59 8.45 10.35 -4.27
CA ILE A 59 7.27 10.97 -4.90
C ILE A 59 7.56 12.44 -5.14
N THR A 60 7.92 12.79 -6.37
CA THR A 60 8.00 14.19 -6.77
C THR A 60 6.58 14.77 -6.86
N ALA A 61 6.31 15.85 -6.13
CA ALA A 61 4.99 16.46 -6.07
C ALA A 61 5.05 17.97 -6.30
N ASN A 62 4.22 18.45 -7.22
CA ASN A 62 3.85 19.85 -7.30
C ASN A 62 2.71 20.07 -6.32
N VAL A 63 2.86 20.98 -5.36
CA VAL A 63 1.83 21.23 -4.35
C VAL A 63 1.32 22.65 -4.50
N TRP A 64 0.09 22.79 -4.99
CA TRP A 64 -0.62 24.06 -5.07
C TRP A 64 -1.48 24.26 -3.82
N THR A 65 -1.44 25.47 -3.25
CA THR A 65 -2.26 25.84 -2.09
C THR A 65 -3.34 26.80 -2.55
N ALA A 66 -4.60 26.50 -2.24
CA ALA A 66 -5.70 27.40 -2.53
C ALA A 66 -5.55 28.73 -1.75
N PRO A 67 -6.05 29.85 -2.31
CA PRO A 67 -6.14 31.10 -1.57
C PRO A 67 -6.96 30.95 -0.28
N TYR A 68 -6.62 31.74 0.73
CA TYR A 68 -7.21 31.71 2.06
C TYR A 68 -8.75 31.75 2.03
N ALA A 69 -9.39 30.80 2.71
CA ALA A 69 -10.85 30.69 2.87
C ALA A 69 -11.65 30.62 1.56
N GLN A 70 -11.09 30.01 0.50
CA GLN A 70 -11.75 29.90 -0.81
C GLN A 70 -12.16 28.48 -1.22
N ILE A 71 -12.32 27.54 -0.29
CA ILE A 71 -12.70 26.14 -0.60
C ILE A 71 -13.91 26.09 -1.56
N GLU A 72 -15.03 26.70 -1.16
CA GLU A 72 -16.28 26.66 -1.93
C GLU A 72 -16.16 27.34 -3.30
N ARG A 73 -15.43 28.46 -3.38
CA ARG A 73 -15.21 29.18 -4.63
C ARG A 73 -14.42 28.31 -5.61
N GLN A 74 -13.34 27.67 -5.15
CA GLN A 74 -12.47 26.87 -5.99
C GLN A 74 -13.15 25.60 -6.51
N ILE A 75 -14.04 24.96 -5.73
CA ILE A 75 -14.73 23.74 -6.18
C ILE A 75 -16.02 24.00 -6.98
N SER A 76 -16.57 25.22 -6.91
CA SER A 76 -17.84 25.55 -7.57
C SER A 76 -17.67 26.25 -8.92
N ASP A 77 -16.54 26.93 -9.12
CA ASP A 77 -16.25 27.69 -10.35
C ASP A 77 -15.44 26.82 -11.34
N PRO A 78 -15.98 26.47 -12.52
CA PRO A 78 -15.27 25.71 -13.55
C PRO A 78 -14.05 26.44 -14.13
N GLU A 79 -13.96 27.76 -13.98
CA GLU A 79 -12.82 28.58 -14.43
C GLU A 79 -11.86 28.91 -13.27
N SER A 80 -12.02 28.26 -12.11
CA SER A 80 -11.16 28.43 -10.95
C SER A 80 -9.70 28.03 -11.21
N GLU A 81 -8.81 28.54 -10.36
CA GLU A 81 -7.40 28.13 -10.35
C GLU A 81 -7.26 26.62 -10.09
N LEU A 82 -8.10 26.03 -9.23
CA LEU A 82 -8.16 24.59 -8.99
C LEU A 82 -8.49 23.81 -10.28
N ALA A 83 -9.51 24.25 -11.03
CA ALA A 83 -9.92 23.61 -12.28
C ALA A 83 -8.81 23.70 -13.35
N ALA A 84 -8.14 24.84 -13.44
CA ALA A 84 -6.99 25.03 -14.32
C ALA A 84 -5.79 24.15 -13.92
N TYR A 85 -5.58 23.95 -12.63
CA TYR A 85 -4.47 23.17 -12.07
C TYR A 85 -4.58 21.65 -12.36
N LYS A 86 -5.80 21.13 -12.55
CA LYS A 86 -6.08 19.71 -12.87
C LYS A 86 -5.35 18.74 -11.92
N PRO A 87 -5.64 18.78 -10.62
CA PRO A 87 -4.92 17.99 -9.62
C PRO A 87 -5.07 16.49 -9.84
N ASN A 88 -4.02 15.73 -9.50
CA ASN A 88 -4.15 14.29 -9.30
C ASN A 88 -4.83 13.99 -7.96
N TYR A 89 -4.59 14.83 -6.94
CA TYR A 89 -5.17 14.73 -5.61
C TYR A 89 -5.61 16.09 -5.09
N SER A 90 -6.80 16.16 -4.48
CA SER A 90 -7.31 17.35 -3.80
C SER A 90 -7.46 17.06 -2.32
N LEU A 91 -6.60 17.65 -1.50
CA LEU A 91 -6.58 17.54 -0.04
C LEU A 91 -7.35 18.69 0.59
N PHE A 92 -8.43 18.36 1.28
CA PHE A 92 -9.21 19.30 2.09
C PHE A 92 -8.80 19.16 3.55
N VAL A 93 -8.17 20.21 4.08
CA VAL A 93 -7.80 20.33 5.51
C VAL A 93 -8.85 21.20 6.18
N LEU A 94 -9.82 20.53 6.82
CA LEU A 94 -11.03 21.15 7.36
C LEU A 94 -10.91 21.48 8.84
N GLU A 95 -11.51 22.60 9.20
CA GLU A 95 -11.82 22.99 10.58
C GLU A 95 -13.29 22.72 10.89
N LEU A 96 -13.62 22.50 12.16
CA LEU A 96 -15.01 22.25 12.56
C LEU A 96 -15.94 23.41 12.19
N GLN A 97 -15.43 24.64 12.25
CA GLN A 97 -16.14 25.86 11.86
C GLN A 97 -16.48 25.93 10.36
N ASP A 98 -15.76 25.21 9.50
CA ASP A 98 -16.08 25.16 8.07
C ASP A 98 -17.41 24.43 7.84
N ALA A 99 -17.64 23.39 8.64
CA ALA A 99 -18.82 22.55 8.56
C ALA A 99 -20.00 23.08 9.39
N LEU A 100 -19.74 23.77 10.51
CA LEU A 100 -20.77 24.24 11.44
C LEU A 100 -21.01 25.77 11.42
N GLY A 101 -20.20 26.53 10.68
CA GLY A 101 -20.22 27.99 10.66
C GLY A 101 -19.42 28.65 11.80
N ALA A 102 -19.29 29.98 11.75
CA ALA A 102 -18.47 30.77 12.67
C ALA A 102 -18.89 30.67 14.15
N ASP A 103 -20.17 30.40 14.40
CA ASP A 103 -20.74 30.24 15.76
C ASP A 103 -20.72 28.80 16.26
N ALA A 104 -19.90 27.90 15.67
CA ALA A 104 -19.85 26.48 16.00
C ALA A 104 -19.84 26.17 17.51
N ALA A 105 -19.11 26.95 18.31
CA ALA A 105 -19.02 26.81 19.77
C ALA A 105 -20.32 27.18 20.52
N GLU A 106 -21.17 28.02 19.93
CA GLU A 106 -22.48 28.41 20.48
C GLU A 106 -23.60 27.52 19.94
N THR A 107 -23.54 27.13 18.66
CA THR A 107 -24.44 26.17 18.03
C THR A 107 -24.33 24.78 18.69
N TRP A 108 -23.12 24.33 18.99
CA TRP A 108 -22.84 23.08 19.72
C TRP A 108 -23.56 23.01 21.09
N ARG A 109 -23.65 24.12 21.83
CA ARG A 109 -24.29 24.16 23.16
C ARG A 109 -25.81 24.16 23.11
N LYS A 110 -26.42 24.59 22.01
CA LYS A 110 -27.87 24.86 21.91
C LYS A 110 -28.64 23.82 21.10
N GLU A 111 -27.99 23.12 20.19
CA GLU A 111 -28.66 22.19 19.27
C GLU A 111 -28.59 20.72 19.69
N ASN A 112 -29.48 19.90 19.12
CA ASN A 112 -29.40 18.46 19.23
C ASN A 112 -28.12 17.95 18.55
N HIS A 113 -27.20 17.34 19.33
CA HIS A 113 -25.92 16.83 18.83
C HIS A 113 -26.05 15.90 17.62
N SER A 114 -27.16 15.17 17.48
CA SER A 114 -27.38 14.32 16.31
C SER A 114 -27.63 15.13 15.03
N ALA A 115 -28.37 16.24 15.14
CA ALA A 115 -28.65 17.12 14.00
C ALA A 115 -27.39 17.88 13.56
N LEU A 116 -26.60 18.36 14.52
CA LEU A 116 -25.31 18.99 14.27
C LEU A 116 -24.32 18.06 13.56
N LYS A 117 -24.21 16.82 14.05
CA LYS A 117 -23.36 15.82 13.40
C LYS A 117 -23.80 15.57 11.96
N GLU A 118 -25.09 15.41 11.73
CA GLU A 118 -25.63 15.22 10.37
C GLU A 118 -25.40 16.44 9.47
N HIS A 119 -25.48 17.65 10.03
CA HIS A 119 -25.16 18.88 9.32
C HIS A 119 -23.69 18.88 8.85
N ALA A 120 -22.75 18.58 9.74
CA ALA A 120 -21.34 18.51 9.41
C ALA A 120 -21.02 17.41 8.38
N LEU A 121 -21.63 16.22 8.49
CA LEU A 121 -21.49 15.16 7.50
C LEU A 121 -22.08 15.55 6.14
N SER A 122 -23.24 16.22 6.14
CA SER A 122 -23.87 16.74 4.94
C SER A 122 -23.01 17.79 4.23
N TYR A 123 -22.33 18.65 4.98
CA TYR A 123 -21.31 19.56 4.45
C TYR A 123 -20.19 18.79 3.75
N CYS A 124 -19.59 17.80 4.42
CA CYS A 124 -18.52 16.97 3.87
C CYS A 124 -18.96 16.25 2.59
N ARG A 125 -20.17 15.67 2.56
CA ARG A 125 -20.74 15.04 1.36
C ARG A 125 -20.83 16.01 0.19
N LYS A 126 -21.40 17.19 0.41
CA LYS A 126 -21.57 18.19 -0.66
C LYS A 126 -20.22 18.66 -1.19
N LEU A 127 -19.25 18.85 -0.30
CA LEU A 127 -17.89 19.21 -0.66
C LEU A 127 -17.27 18.12 -1.55
N VAL A 128 -17.36 16.85 -1.15
CA VAL A 128 -16.84 15.72 -1.94
C VAL A 128 -17.54 15.62 -3.30
N GLU A 129 -18.87 15.72 -3.35
CA GLU A 129 -19.63 15.66 -4.61
C GLU A 129 -19.26 16.79 -5.57
N ARG A 130 -19.09 18.03 -5.08
CA ARG A 130 -18.65 19.16 -5.91
C ARG A 130 -17.22 18.97 -6.39
N ALA A 131 -16.32 18.58 -5.50
CA ALA A 131 -14.90 18.40 -5.81
C ALA A 131 -14.65 17.31 -6.87
N LYS A 132 -15.55 16.31 -7.02
CA LYS A 132 -15.47 15.31 -8.11
C LYS A 132 -15.45 15.96 -9.50
N THR A 133 -16.10 17.11 -9.66
CA THR A 133 -16.15 17.81 -10.95
C THR A 133 -14.81 18.43 -11.35
N CYS A 134 -13.93 18.71 -10.37
CA CYS A 134 -12.59 19.23 -10.58
C CYS A 134 -11.58 18.13 -10.99
N GLY A 135 -11.97 16.85 -10.93
CA GLY A 135 -11.12 15.71 -11.24
C GLY A 135 -10.14 15.32 -10.12
N GLY A 136 -9.38 14.25 -10.35
CA GLY A 136 -8.45 13.70 -9.37
C GLY A 136 -9.12 12.91 -8.25
N ARG A 137 -8.31 12.38 -7.33
CA ARG A 137 -8.77 11.68 -6.13
C ARG A 137 -8.90 12.66 -4.96
N ILE A 138 -9.94 12.50 -4.15
CA ILE A 138 -10.22 13.40 -3.03
C ILE A 138 -9.62 12.82 -1.76
N LEU A 139 -8.84 13.64 -1.05
CA LEU A 139 -8.36 13.39 0.31
C LEU A 139 -9.09 14.34 1.25
N LEU A 140 -9.75 13.83 2.28
CA LEU A 140 -10.55 14.62 3.21
C LEU A 140 -10.00 14.46 4.62
N SER A 141 -9.58 15.55 5.26
CA SER A 141 -9.20 15.47 6.67
C SER A 141 -10.42 15.28 7.55
N ASN A 142 -10.24 14.57 8.67
CA ASN A 142 -11.18 14.69 9.79
C ASN A 142 -10.92 15.99 10.57
N PHE A 143 -11.63 16.17 11.69
CA PHE A 143 -11.57 17.40 12.50
C PHE A 143 -10.70 17.22 13.74
N THR A 144 -9.96 18.27 14.14
CA THR A 144 -9.13 18.21 15.35
C THR A 144 -10.01 18.38 16.60
N ALA A 145 -10.04 17.39 17.49
CA ALA A 145 -10.72 17.46 18.76
C ALA A 145 -9.91 18.31 19.77
N PRO A 146 -10.55 19.24 20.50
CA PRO A 146 -9.85 20.20 21.36
C PRO A 146 -9.04 19.53 22.47
N ALA A 147 -7.83 20.06 22.71
CA ALA A 147 -6.89 19.56 23.73
C ALA A 147 -7.42 19.74 25.16
N THR A 148 -8.20 20.80 25.39
CA THR A 148 -8.80 21.16 26.68
C THR A 148 -10.31 20.93 26.64
N SER A 149 -10.93 20.95 27.82
CA SER A 149 -12.38 20.80 27.97
C SER A 149 -12.83 21.70 29.11
N VAL A 150 -13.91 22.45 28.87
CA VAL A 150 -14.56 23.27 29.90
C VAL A 150 -15.26 22.43 30.98
N TYR A 151 -15.56 21.16 30.68
CA TYR A 151 -16.20 20.22 31.61
C TYR A 151 -15.21 19.34 32.38
N GLY A 152 -13.90 19.45 32.08
CA GLY A 152 -12.86 18.66 32.74
C GLY A 152 -13.14 17.16 32.70
N SER A 153 -13.17 16.50 33.86
CA SER A 153 -13.44 15.06 33.98
C SER A 153 -14.86 14.65 33.58
N ARG A 154 -15.80 15.58 33.46
CA ARG A 154 -17.18 15.32 33.04
C ARG A 154 -17.40 15.42 31.53
N GLU A 155 -16.35 15.69 30.76
CA GLU A 155 -16.37 15.78 29.29
C GLU A 155 -17.18 14.65 28.64
N ASN A 156 -16.90 13.41 29.01
CA ASN A 156 -17.60 12.27 28.44
C ASN A 156 -19.06 12.19 28.90
N ALA A 157 -19.34 12.38 30.18
CA ALA A 157 -20.70 12.26 30.72
C ALA A 157 -21.65 13.34 30.16
N LEU A 158 -21.12 14.56 29.97
CA LEU A 158 -21.87 15.71 29.45
C LEU A 158 -21.81 15.84 27.93
N ARG A 159 -21.15 14.90 27.24
CA ARG A 159 -20.95 14.90 25.79
C ARG A 159 -20.36 16.21 25.28
N GLY A 160 -19.31 16.69 25.94
CA GLY A 160 -18.60 17.92 25.59
C GLY A 160 -18.04 17.91 24.16
N GLU A 161 -17.50 19.05 23.73
CA GLU A 161 -17.00 19.30 22.37
C GLU A 161 -16.00 18.23 21.90
N ARG A 162 -15.06 17.81 22.75
CA ARG A 162 -14.08 16.78 22.39
C ARG A 162 -14.76 15.45 22.10
N ARG A 163 -15.70 15.04 22.95
CA ARG A 163 -16.47 13.81 22.71
C ARG A 163 -17.30 13.93 21.43
N PHE A 164 -17.92 15.08 21.19
CA PHE A 164 -18.68 15.34 19.96
C PHE A 164 -17.79 15.21 18.71
N VAL A 165 -16.61 15.83 18.69
CA VAL A 165 -15.68 15.74 17.55
C VAL A 165 -15.21 14.31 17.33
N HIS A 166 -14.93 13.54 18.38
CA HIS A 166 -14.61 12.11 18.22
C HIS A 166 -15.78 11.31 17.63
N GLU A 167 -17.01 11.54 18.09
CA GLU A 167 -18.21 10.90 17.52
C GLU A 167 -18.45 11.29 16.04
N LEU A 168 -18.15 12.55 15.67
CA LEU A 168 -18.21 13.04 14.30
C LEU A 168 -17.12 12.40 13.42
N ASN A 169 -15.88 12.37 13.90
CA ASN A 169 -14.75 11.77 13.17
C ASN A 169 -14.97 10.28 12.89
N HIS A 170 -15.52 9.52 13.84
CA HIS A 170 -15.89 8.13 13.60
C HIS A 170 -16.98 8.00 12.53
N ALA A 171 -18.02 8.82 12.59
CA ALA A 171 -19.09 8.80 11.58
C ALA A 171 -18.58 9.20 10.18
N LEU A 172 -17.66 10.17 10.10
CA LEU A 172 -17.03 10.57 8.85
C LEU A 172 -16.16 9.45 8.27
N ALA A 173 -15.40 8.73 9.11
CA ALA A 173 -14.62 7.58 8.68
C ALA A 173 -15.50 6.47 8.09
N ASP A 174 -16.62 6.13 8.75
CA ASP A 174 -17.59 5.16 8.26
C ASP A 174 -18.23 5.58 6.93
N GLU A 175 -18.38 6.89 6.71
CA GLU A 175 -18.92 7.45 5.47
C GLU A 175 -17.93 7.39 4.32
N CYS A 176 -16.67 7.78 4.54
CA CYS A 176 -15.59 7.63 3.57
C CYS A 176 -15.41 6.17 3.15
N ALA A 177 -15.43 5.24 4.12
CA ALA A 177 -15.28 3.81 3.87
C ALA A 177 -16.42 3.22 3.02
N ARG A 178 -17.68 3.65 3.24
CA ARG A 178 -18.85 3.13 2.52
C ARG A 178 -18.99 3.68 1.10
N ASN A 179 -18.72 4.97 0.91
CA ASN A 179 -19.05 5.64 -0.34
C ASN A 179 -17.88 5.67 -1.35
N GLY A 180 -16.65 5.42 -0.90
CA GLY A 180 -15.44 5.39 -1.75
C GLY A 180 -15.12 6.71 -2.48
N GLY A 181 -15.86 7.79 -2.19
CA GLY A 181 -15.74 9.08 -2.88
C GLY A 181 -14.57 9.95 -2.41
N ALA A 182 -14.01 9.65 -1.23
CA ALA A 182 -12.85 10.34 -0.67
C ALA A 182 -12.08 9.39 0.27
N ALA A 183 -10.75 9.52 0.27
CA ALA A 183 -9.90 8.85 1.25
C ALA A 183 -9.70 9.75 2.48
N LEU A 184 -9.89 9.20 3.67
CA LEU A 184 -9.77 9.95 4.91
C LEU A 184 -8.29 10.19 5.28
N VAL A 185 -7.96 11.40 5.68
CA VAL A 185 -6.68 11.77 6.30
C VAL A 185 -6.93 12.08 7.78
N ASP A 186 -6.28 11.36 8.68
CA ASP A 186 -6.52 11.50 10.12
C ASP A 186 -5.72 12.67 10.72
N LEU A 187 -6.24 13.88 10.52
CA LEU A 187 -5.70 15.11 11.08
C LEU A 187 -5.71 15.08 12.62
N ASP A 188 -6.75 14.55 13.25
CA ASP A 188 -6.84 14.45 14.71
C ASP A 188 -5.70 13.61 15.30
N ALA A 189 -5.42 12.46 14.69
CA ALA A 189 -4.30 11.59 15.08
C ALA A 189 -2.95 12.26 14.80
N ALA A 190 -2.79 12.92 13.66
CA ALA A 190 -1.56 13.68 13.36
C ALA A 190 -1.30 14.76 14.44
N CYS A 191 -2.34 15.50 14.84
CA CYS A 191 -2.28 16.48 15.92
C CYS A 191 -2.02 15.82 17.29
N ALA A 192 -2.60 14.65 17.57
CA ALA A 192 -2.34 13.88 18.79
C ALA A 192 -0.88 13.43 18.89
N ASN A 193 -0.32 12.90 17.80
CA ASN A 193 1.06 12.41 17.73
C ASN A 193 2.09 13.55 17.87
N ALA A 194 1.78 14.73 17.34
CA ALA A 194 2.59 15.94 17.56
C ALA A 194 2.44 16.53 18.98
N GLY A 195 1.38 16.13 19.70
CA GLY A 195 1.01 16.58 21.04
C GLY A 195 0.08 17.80 21.02
N LYS A 196 -1.22 17.57 21.25
CA LYS A 196 -2.33 18.55 21.14
C LYS A 196 -2.19 19.87 21.93
N LEU A 197 -1.40 19.91 22.99
CA LEU A 197 -1.13 21.15 23.75
C LEU A 197 0.08 21.94 23.23
N ASN A 198 0.94 21.28 22.45
CA ASN A 198 2.06 21.93 21.77
C ASN A 198 1.63 22.51 20.40
N VAL A 199 0.33 22.38 20.05
CA VAL A 199 -0.25 22.54 18.70
C VAL A 199 -0.33 23.98 18.25
N GLU A 200 -0.90 24.86 19.06
CA GLU A 200 -1.09 26.25 18.67
C GLU A 200 -0.08 27.12 19.42
N ASP A 201 0.92 27.63 18.71
CA ASP A 201 1.45 28.92 19.12
C ASP A 201 0.34 29.93 18.85
N GLU A 202 -0.41 30.21 19.89
CA GLU A 202 -1.55 31.12 19.90
C GLU A 202 -1.22 32.45 19.22
N ARG A 203 0.04 32.89 19.24
CA ARG A 203 0.51 34.09 18.54
C ARG A 203 0.37 33.95 17.03
N PHE A 204 0.84 32.84 16.44
CA PHE A 204 0.73 32.62 14.99
C PHE A 204 -0.71 32.37 14.55
N ARG A 205 -1.51 31.75 15.41
CA ARG A 205 -2.96 31.59 15.20
C ARG A 205 -3.66 32.95 15.10
N LEU A 206 -3.42 33.83 16.08
CA LEU A 206 -4.04 35.15 16.13
C LEU A 206 -3.50 36.12 15.06
N LEU A 207 -2.22 36.02 14.69
CA LEU A 207 -1.58 36.93 13.74
C LEU A 207 -1.80 36.55 12.27
N GLY A 208 -1.91 35.27 11.96
CA GLY A 208 -1.91 34.79 10.57
C GLY A 208 -2.76 33.55 10.32
N ASP A 209 -3.66 33.21 11.26
CA ASP A 209 -4.54 32.04 11.19
C ASP A 209 -3.79 30.74 10.83
N VAL A 210 -2.61 30.56 11.43
CA VAL A 210 -1.82 29.33 11.28
C VAL A 210 -2.29 28.31 12.32
N ARG A 211 -2.95 27.24 11.85
CA ARG A 211 -3.52 26.17 12.72
C ARG A 211 -2.61 24.96 12.88
N LEU A 212 -1.65 24.80 11.97
CA LEU A 212 -0.69 23.71 11.99
C LEU A 212 0.71 24.25 12.24
N ASN A 213 1.29 23.91 13.38
CA ASN A 213 2.70 24.15 13.61
C ASN A 213 3.57 23.19 12.78
N PHE A 214 4.89 23.33 12.90
CA PHE A 214 5.83 22.48 12.18
C PHE A 214 5.67 20.98 12.46
N LYS A 215 5.58 20.58 13.73
CA LYS A 215 5.47 19.16 14.11
C LYS A 215 4.18 18.55 13.57
N GLN A 216 3.06 19.27 13.65
CA GLN A 216 1.79 18.83 13.08
C GLN A 216 1.82 18.78 11.56
N SER A 217 2.42 19.78 10.91
CA SER A 217 2.58 19.79 9.45
C SER A 217 3.31 18.54 8.98
N VAL A 218 4.35 18.13 9.72
CA VAL A 218 5.11 16.91 9.44
C VAL A 218 4.26 15.66 9.67
N GLN A 219 3.54 15.55 10.79
CA GLN A 219 2.67 14.40 11.07
C GLN A 219 1.52 14.29 10.05
N LEU A 220 0.90 15.41 9.67
CA LEU A 220 -0.14 15.43 8.64
C LEU A 220 0.43 15.02 7.27
N ALA A 221 1.66 15.46 6.95
CA ALA A 221 2.33 15.04 5.73
C ALA A 221 2.61 13.53 5.69
N GLU A 222 2.88 12.90 6.84
CA GLU A 222 2.98 11.43 6.93
C GLU A 222 1.63 10.74 6.70
N GLU A 223 0.53 11.27 7.25
CA GLU A 223 -0.80 10.72 6.97
C GLU A 223 -1.16 10.83 5.48
N VAL A 224 -0.84 11.95 4.84
CA VAL A 224 -1.02 12.14 3.40
C VAL A 224 -0.11 11.18 2.60
N LEU A 225 1.16 11.02 3.01
CA LEU A 225 2.09 10.08 2.38
C LEU A 225 1.52 8.65 2.38
N GLY A 226 1.02 8.19 3.53
CA GLY A 226 0.39 6.87 3.65
C GLY A 226 -0.78 6.69 2.68
N GLN A 227 -1.67 7.68 2.60
CA GLN A 227 -2.79 7.66 1.66
C GLN A 227 -2.30 7.63 0.20
N LEU A 228 -1.29 8.41 -0.16
CA LEU A 228 -0.77 8.42 -1.53
C LEU A 228 -0.07 7.10 -1.88
N ILE A 229 0.69 6.51 -0.96
CA ILE A 229 1.31 5.19 -1.14
C ILE A 229 0.22 4.13 -1.40
N ALA A 230 -0.81 4.11 -0.56
CA ALA A 230 -1.93 3.19 -0.66
C ALA A 230 -2.68 3.34 -1.99
N LEU A 231 -3.07 4.58 -2.34
CA LEU A 231 -3.84 4.90 -3.54
C LEU A 231 -3.07 4.62 -4.83
N ARG A 232 -1.75 4.82 -4.83
CA ARG A 232 -0.89 4.55 -6.00
C ARG A 232 -0.49 3.08 -6.13
N GLY A 233 -0.83 2.22 -5.17
CA GLY A 233 -0.34 0.85 -5.12
C GLY A 233 1.18 0.76 -4.97
N ALA A 234 1.80 1.78 -4.37
CA ALA A 234 3.25 1.92 -4.23
C ALA A 234 3.79 1.39 -2.90
N GLY A 235 2.94 0.71 -2.12
CA GLY A 235 3.31 0.11 -0.84
C GLY A 235 4.43 -0.92 -0.98
N LYS A 236 5.35 -0.90 -0.02
CA LYS A 236 6.39 -1.91 0.13
C LYS A 236 5.75 -3.24 0.54
N LYS A 237 6.40 -4.34 0.17
CA LYS A 237 5.88 -5.71 0.34
C LYS A 237 6.69 -6.52 1.34
N CYS A 238 7.99 -6.23 1.47
CA CYS A 238 8.91 -7.06 2.25
C CYS A 238 9.78 -6.21 3.17
N ILE A 239 9.97 -6.68 4.39
CA ILE A 239 10.99 -6.21 5.33
C ILE A 239 12.06 -7.30 5.41
N VAL A 240 13.28 -6.94 5.03
CA VAL A 240 14.48 -7.76 5.17
C VAL A 240 15.26 -7.28 6.38
N LEU A 241 15.54 -8.18 7.32
CA LEU A 241 16.10 -7.85 8.63
C LEU A 241 17.50 -8.44 8.78
N ASP A 242 18.38 -7.67 9.40
CA ASP A 242 19.54 -8.23 10.08
C ASP A 242 19.12 -8.96 11.38
N LEU A 243 20.06 -9.66 12.02
CA LEU A 243 19.85 -10.39 13.26
C LEU A 243 20.52 -9.71 14.46
N ASP A 244 21.85 -9.80 14.53
CA ASP A 244 22.63 -9.25 15.64
C ASP A 244 22.44 -7.74 15.76
N ASN A 245 22.27 -7.24 16.98
CA ASN A 245 21.92 -5.85 17.30
C ASN A 245 20.66 -5.27 16.61
N THR A 246 19.90 -6.10 15.91
CA THR A 246 18.68 -5.73 15.19
C THR A 246 17.45 -6.42 15.77
N LEU A 247 17.42 -7.76 15.84
CA LEU A 247 16.34 -8.54 16.46
C LEU A 247 16.61 -8.87 17.93
N TRP A 248 17.87 -8.85 18.35
CA TRP A 248 18.32 -8.99 19.74
C TRP A 248 19.58 -8.14 19.93
N GLY A 249 19.97 -7.87 21.17
CA GLY A 249 21.24 -7.20 21.46
C GLY A 249 22.39 -8.19 21.61
N GLY A 250 23.58 -7.87 21.10
CA GLY A 250 24.75 -8.75 21.13
C GLY A 250 24.91 -9.56 19.83
N VAL A 251 25.96 -10.37 19.80
CA VAL A 251 26.39 -11.16 18.63
C VAL A 251 26.27 -12.63 18.97
N VAL A 252 25.31 -13.34 18.38
CA VAL A 252 25.00 -14.74 18.78
C VAL A 252 26.19 -15.68 18.64
N GLY A 253 27.04 -15.49 17.63
CA GLY A 253 28.24 -16.32 17.41
C GLY A 253 29.34 -16.11 18.46
N GLU A 254 29.33 -14.97 19.17
CA GLU A 254 30.32 -14.64 20.20
C GLU A 254 29.76 -14.86 21.62
N ASP A 255 28.55 -14.34 21.85
CA ASP A 255 27.88 -14.34 23.16
C ASP A 255 27.14 -15.66 23.45
N GLY A 256 26.84 -16.45 22.41
CA GLY A 256 26.00 -17.62 22.48
C GLY A 256 24.53 -17.31 22.80
N LEU A 257 23.69 -18.35 22.77
CA LEU A 257 22.24 -18.21 22.98
C LEU A 257 21.85 -17.56 24.32
N ALA A 258 22.61 -17.82 25.38
CA ALA A 258 22.33 -17.30 26.71
C ALA A 258 22.85 -15.86 26.93
N GLY A 259 23.76 -15.39 26.07
CA GLY A 259 24.40 -14.08 26.19
C GLY A 259 23.69 -12.96 25.42
N ILE A 260 22.88 -13.30 24.42
CA ILE A 260 22.10 -12.31 23.67
C ILE A 260 21.02 -11.66 24.56
N ARG A 261 20.79 -10.36 24.35
CA ARG A 261 19.81 -9.57 25.10
C ARG A 261 18.48 -9.59 24.39
N LEU A 262 17.57 -10.42 24.90
CA LEU A 262 16.20 -10.49 24.41
C LEU A 262 15.24 -10.87 25.55
N GLY A 263 14.18 -10.08 25.73
CA GLY A 263 13.14 -10.35 26.72
C GLY A 263 13.14 -9.45 27.95
N GLN A 264 12.48 -9.91 29.02
CA GLN A 264 12.05 -9.03 30.12
C GLN A 264 13.15 -8.67 31.13
N ASN A 265 14.34 -9.23 30.99
CA ASN A 265 15.40 -9.12 32.00
C ASN A 265 16.05 -7.72 32.05
N ASP A 266 16.01 -6.97 30.95
CA ASP A 266 16.53 -5.60 30.90
C ASP A 266 15.75 -4.70 29.92
N ALA A 267 16.06 -3.40 29.91
CA ALA A 267 15.36 -2.42 29.08
C ALA A 267 15.61 -2.60 27.58
N ALA A 268 16.84 -2.97 27.18
CA ALA A 268 17.20 -3.17 25.78
C ALA A 268 16.54 -4.46 25.24
N GLY A 269 16.61 -5.56 25.98
CA GLY A 269 15.93 -6.81 25.65
C GLY A 269 14.42 -6.66 25.51
N LYS A 270 13.79 -5.81 26.35
CA LYS A 270 12.37 -5.45 26.22
C LYS A 270 12.12 -4.70 24.91
N ALA A 271 12.98 -3.74 24.57
CA ALA A 271 12.85 -2.95 23.36
C ALA A 271 12.94 -3.82 22.09
N PHE A 272 13.92 -4.72 22.01
CA PHE A 272 14.01 -5.71 20.92
C PHE A 272 12.77 -6.61 20.83
N ARG A 273 12.26 -7.07 21.98
CA ARG A 273 11.06 -7.89 22.02
C ARG A 273 9.81 -7.13 21.54
N GLU A 274 9.65 -5.86 21.91
CA GLU A 274 8.56 -5.02 21.40
C GLU A 274 8.72 -4.75 19.90
N PHE A 275 9.94 -4.52 19.41
CA PHE A 275 10.22 -4.39 17.98
C PHE A 275 9.79 -5.64 17.19
N GLN A 276 10.15 -6.83 17.67
CA GLN A 276 9.70 -8.09 17.06
C GLN A 276 8.17 -8.23 17.05
N LYS A 277 7.46 -7.78 18.10
CA LYS A 277 5.99 -7.80 18.13
C LYS A 277 5.38 -6.90 17.06
N GLU A 278 5.95 -5.73 16.82
CA GLU A 278 5.44 -4.83 15.76
C GLU A 278 5.74 -5.39 14.36
N LEU A 279 6.91 -5.99 14.14
CA LEU A 279 7.21 -6.73 12.91
C LEU A 279 6.22 -7.90 12.69
N LEU A 280 5.90 -8.64 13.75
CA LEU A 280 4.90 -9.72 13.69
C LEU A 280 3.50 -9.18 13.36
N ARG A 281 3.12 -7.99 13.83
CA ARG A 281 1.84 -7.36 13.45
C ARG A 281 1.81 -6.99 11.97
N LEU A 282 2.91 -6.46 11.43
CA LEU A 282 3.03 -6.22 9.98
C LEU A 282 2.97 -7.54 9.20
N HIS A 283 3.63 -8.58 9.69
CA HIS A 283 3.56 -9.91 9.07
C HIS A 283 2.13 -10.46 9.03
N LYS A 284 1.38 -10.33 10.14
CA LYS A 284 -0.04 -10.72 10.19
C LYS A 284 -0.93 -9.90 9.26
N ARG A 285 -0.50 -8.71 8.83
CA ARG A 285 -1.15 -7.88 7.80
C ARG A 285 -0.72 -8.26 6.38
N GLY A 286 0.14 -9.26 6.22
CA GLY A 286 0.61 -9.75 4.91
C GLY A 286 1.94 -9.16 4.43
N VAL A 287 2.67 -8.42 5.29
CA VAL A 287 4.04 -7.99 4.98
C VAL A 287 4.99 -9.19 5.07
N ILE A 288 5.80 -9.36 4.04
CA ILE A 288 6.78 -10.44 3.97
C ILE A 288 7.94 -10.11 4.91
N LEU A 289 8.39 -11.06 5.72
CA LEU A 289 9.64 -10.92 6.46
C LEU A 289 10.69 -11.84 5.84
N ALA A 290 11.92 -11.38 5.73
CA ALA A 290 13.07 -12.17 5.33
C ALA A 290 14.30 -11.82 6.17
N LEU A 291 15.29 -12.70 6.21
CA LEU A 291 16.55 -12.47 6.92
C LEU A 291 17.71 -12.27 5.95
N ASN A 292 18.56 -11.29 6.25
CA ASN A 292 19.83 -11.06 5.57
C ASN A 292 20.88 -10.63 6.58
N SER A 293 21.62 -11.61 7.09
CA SER A 293 22.54 -11.43 8.20
C SER A 293 23.86 -12.17 7.99
N ARG A 294 24.91 -11.62 8.60
CA ARG A 294 26.27 -12.18 8.58
C ARG A 294 26.47 -13.08 9.80
N ASN A 295 25.87 -14.26 9.75
CA ASN A 295 26.00 -15.29 10.78
C ASN A 295 26.30 -16.66 10.15
N ASN A 296 26.73 -17.60 10.99
CA ASN A 296 26.56 -19.01 10.70
C ASN A 296 25.06 -19.33 10.75
N GLU A 297 24.54 -19.99 9.71
CA GLU A 297 23.12 -20.33 9.61
C GLU A 297 22.64 -21.20 10.77
N ALA A 298 23.45 -22.15 11.24
CA ALA A 298 23.07 -23.04 12.33
C ALA A 298 22.84 -22.25 13.64
N ASP A 299 23.76 -21.35 14.00
CA ASP A 299 23.69 -20.55 15.23
C ASP A 299 22.50 -19.58 15.19
N ALA A 300 22.28 -18.94 14.04
CA ALA A 300 21.15 -18.04 13.83
C ALA A 300 19.80 -18.77 13.97
N LEU A 301 19.67 -19.94 13.35
CA LEU A 301 18.45 -20.75 13.43
C LEU A 301 18.26 -21.35 14.83
N GLU A 302 19.33 -21.75 15.51
CA GLU A 302 19.26 -22.19 16.91
C GLU A 302 18.69 -21.08 17.80
N ALA A 303 19.12 -19.83 17.63
CA ALA A 303 18.57 -18.72 18.41
C ALA A 303 17.08 -18.46 18.11
N ILE A 304 16.70 -18.44 16.84
CA ILE A 304 15.31 -18.22 16.42
C ILE A 304 14.38 -19.32 16.96
N ARG A 305 14.84 -20.59 16.93
CA ARG A 305 14.06 -21.75 17.38
C ARG A 305 14.06 -21.89 18.90
N GLY A 306 15.22 -21.72 19.53
CA GLY A 306 15.49 -22.11 20.91
C GLY A 306 15.30 -21.00 21.94
N HIS A 307 15.44 -19.72 21.58
CA HIS A 307 15.34 -18.65 22.58
C HIS A 307 13.88 -18.49 23.06
N PRO A 308 13.61 -18.55 24.39
CA PRO A 308 12.24 -18.53 24.92
C PRO A 308 11.53 -17.20 24.69
N GLU A 309 12.27 -16.09 24.74
CA GLU A 309 11.71 -14.74 24.57
C GLU A 309 11.62 -14.30 23.09
N MET A 310 12.04 -15.16 22.15
CA MET A 310 11.90 -14.88 20.72
C MET A 310 10.42 -14.86 20.31
N VAL A 311 10.00 -13.77 19.70
CA VAL A 311 8.63 -13.58 19.21
C VAL A 311 8.53 -14.01 17.75
N LEU A 312 9.50 -13.62 16.92
CA LEU A 312 9.58 -14.06 15.54
C LEU A 312 10.25 -15.44 15.46
N ARG A 313 9.45 -16.44 15.08
CA ARG A 313 9.88 -17.79 14.74
C ARG A 313 10.17 -17.97 13.24
N GLU A 314 10.83 -19.06 12.90
CA GLU A 314 11.26 -19.40 11.54
C GLU A 314 10.12 -19.40 10.52
N GLU A 315 8.90 -19.81 10.93
CA GLU A 315 7.72 -19.80 10.06
C GLU A 315 7.33 -18.39 9.57
N HIS A 316 7.71 -17.33 10.28
CA HIS A 316 7.39 -15.95 9.89
C HIS A 316 8.31 -15.40 8.80
N PHE A 317 9.48 -16.02 8.57
CA PHE A 317 10.44 -15.57 7.57
C PHE A 317 10.28 -16.34 6.26
N ALA A 318 9.88 -15.67 5.18
CA ALA A 318 9.65 -16.31 3.89
C ALA A 318 10.94 -16.86 3.25
N ALA A 319 12.06 -16.21 3.50
CA ALA A 319 13.38 -16.61 3.03
C ALA A 319 14.46 -16.14 4.02
N ILE A 320 15.55 -16.90 4.10
CA ILE A 320 16.64 -16.67 5.05
C ILE A 320 17.97 -16.65 4.28
N ARG A 321 18.80 -15.67 4.56
CA ARG A 321 20.22 -15.59 4.19
C ARG A 321 21.02 -15.31 5.45
N ALA A 322 21.57 -16.35 6.05
CA ALA A 322 22.50 -16.27 7.17
C ALA A 322 23.85 -16.83 6.68
N ASN A 323 24.68 -15.97 6.11
CA ASN A 323 25.93 -16.36 5.48
C ASN A 323 26.91 -15.17 5.43
N TRP A 324 28.13 -15.41 4.94
CA TRP A 324 29.16 -14.36 4.83
C TRP A 324 29.16 -13.64 3.47
N GLN A 325 28.12 -13.84 2.65
CA GLN A 325 27.97 -13.15 1.38
C GLN A 325 27.65 -11.67 1.63
N ASP A 326 27.94 -10.84 0.62
CA ASP A 326 27.58 -9.43 0.68
C ASP A 326 26.06 -9.23 0.77
N LYS A 327 25.63 -8.32 1.65
CA LYS A 327 24.19 -8.11 1.93
C LYS A 327 23.43 -7.59 0.71
N ALA A 328 24.08 -6.84 -0.20
CA ALA A 328 23.43 -6.43 -1.44
C ALA A 328 23.16 -7.62 -2.37
N ALA A 329 24.13 -8.52 -2.56
CA ALA A 329 23.92 -9.73 -3.36
C ALA A 329 22.83 -10.64 -2.76
N ASN A 330 22.81 -10.82 -1.44
CA ASN A 330 21.75 -11.55 -0.76
C ASN A 330 20.36 -10.91 -0.99
N LEU A 331 20.24 -9.58 -1.06
CA LEU A 331 18.97 -8.91 -1.35
C LEU A 331 18.47 -9.18 -2.77
N GLU A 332 19.36 -9.23 -3.77
CA GLU A 332 18.99 -9.60 -5.13
C GLU A 332 18.47 -11.03 -5.22
N GLU A 333 19.16 -11.96 -4.57
CA GLU A 333 18.72 -13.35 -4.47
C GLU A 333 17.38 -13.49 -3.75
N LEU A 334 17.20 -12.80 -2.63
CA LEU A 334 15.94 -12.77 -1.89
C LEU A 334 14.81 -12.20 -2.75
N ALA A 335 15.07 -11.15 -3.54
CA ALA A 335 14.08 -10.55 -4.43
C ALA A 335 13.66 -11.51 -5.54
N ALA A 336 14.62 -12.21 -6.14
CA ALA A 336 14.36 -13.26 -7.12
C ALA A 336 13.58 -14.43 -6.50
N GLU A 337 13.99 -14.90 -5.32
CA GLU A 337 13.38 -16.03 -4.62
C GLU A 337 11.93 -15.77 -4.22
N LEU A 338 11.65 -14.55 -3.73
CA LEU A 338 10.33 -14.09 -3.32
C LEU A 338 9.48 -13.57 -4.50
N ASN A 339 10.08 -13.48 -5.69
CA ASN A 339 9.50 -12.93 -6.90
C ASN A 339 8.87 -11.53 -6.71
N ILE A 340 9.62 -10.62 -6.09
CA ILE A 340 9.24 -9.22 -5.91
C ILE A 340 10.34 -8.29 -6.41
N GLY A 341 9.99 -7.07 -6.81
CA GLY A 341 10.98 -6.07 -7.17
C GLY A 341 11.75 -5.55 -5.95
N LEU A 342 13.02 -5.18 -6.14
CA LEU A 342 13.83 -4.50 -5.13
C LEU A 342 13.18 -3.20 -4.62
N ASP A 343 12.44 -2.51 -5.50
CA ASP A 343 11.63 -1.34 -5.16
C ASP A 343 10.50 -1.61 -4.15
N SER A 344 10.18 -2.89 -3.92
CA SER A 344 9.19 -3.34 -2.95
C SER A 344 9.80 -3.80 -1.61
N MET A 345 11.12 -3.70 -1.44
CA MET A 345 11.83 -4.14 -0.23
C MET A 345 12.22 -2.96 0.67
N VAL A 346 12.18 -3.23 1.98
CA VAL A 346 12.76 -2.39 3.03
C VAL A 346 13.82 -3.22 3.74
N PHE A 347 15.06 -2.74 3.77
CA PHE A 347 16.17 -3.37 4.49
C PHE A 347 16.44 -2.63 5.80
N ILE A 348 16.41 -3.34 6.93
CA ILE A 348 16.61 -2.79 8.27
C ILE A 348 17.85 -3.43 8.91
N ASP A 349 18.77 -2.58 9.34
CA ASP A 349 20.09 -2.97 9.87
C ASP A 349 20.59 -1.85 10.81
N ASP A 350 21.34 -2.20 11.86
CA ASP A 350 21.95 -1.24 12.79
C ASP A 350 23.30 -0.70 12.31
N ASP A 351 23.92 -1.36 11.33
CA ASP A 351 25.20 -0.97 10.76
C ASP A 351 25.03 0.02 9.58
N ALA A 352 25.60 1.22 9.78
CA ALA A 352 25.65 2.27 8.78
C ALA A 352 26.43 1.85 7.51
N PHE A 353 27.41 0.96 7.64
CA PHE A 353 28.15 0.43 6.49
C PHE A 353 27.25 -0.43 5.60
N ASN A 354 26.50 -1.37 6.20
CA ASN A 354 25.59 -2.25 5.46
C ASN A 354 24.49 -1.44 4.76
N THR A 355 23.84 -0.52 5.48
CA THR A 355 22.81 0.33 4.88
C THR A 355 23.37 1.27 3.81
N GLY A 356 24.59 1.80 4.00
CA GLY A 356 25.30 2.62 3.00
C GLY A 356 25.58 1.84 1.71
N LEU A 357 26.12 0.63 1.84
CA LEU A 357 26.43 -0.24 0.71
C LEU A 357 25.18 -0.62 -0.09
N VAL A 358 24.08 -0.95 0.58
CA VAL A 358 22.79 -1.25 -0.07
C VAL A 358 22.25 -0.01 -0.78
N ASN A 359 22.36 1.19 -0.19
CA ASN A 359 21.93 2.42 -0.85
C ASN A 359 22.72 2.74 -2.12
N GLU A 360 24.03 2.45 -2.12
CA GLU A 360 24.90 2.68 -3.27
C GLU A 360 24.62 1.66 -4.39
N ARG A 361 24.57 0.37 -4.06
CA ARG A 361 24.44 -0.71 -5.04
C ARG A 361 23.00 -0.92 -5.51
N LEU A 362 22.04 -0.82 -4.60
CA LEU A 362 20.63 -1.12 -4.81
C LEU A 362 19.76 0.08 -4.40
N PRO A 363 19.86 1.24 -5.09
CA PRO A 363 19.15 2.46 -4.71
C PRO A 363 17.63 2.30 -4.66
N GLN A 364 17.07 1.30 -5.33
CA GLN A 364 15.66 0.92 -5.33
C GLN A 364 15.19 0.38 -3.97
N VAL A 365 16.08 -0.27 -3.21
CA VAL A 365 15.78 -0.76 -1.86
C VAL A 365 15.69 0.44 -0.91
N THR A 366 14.62 0.49 -0.13
CA THR A 366 14.52 1.46 0.97
C THR A 366 15.31 0.91 2.15
N THR A 367 16.28 1.65 2.66
CA THR A 367 17.06 1.25 3.83
C THR A 367 16.62 2.03 5.06
N ILE A 368 16.61 1.39 6.22
CA ILE A 368 16.39 2.01 7.52
C ILE A 368 17.61 1.67 8.37
N LEU A 369 18.37 2.70 8.73
CA LEU A 369 19.43 2.58 9.73
C LEU A 369 18.80 2.69 11.11
N LEU A 370 18.94 1.64 11.91
CA LEU A 370 18.41 1.65 13.26
C LEU A 370 19.25 2.58 14.16
N PRO A 371 18.62 3.37 15.04
CA PRO A 371 19.37 4.18 16.01
C PRO A 371 20.13 3.28 17.00
N ARG A 372 21.17 3.82 17.64
CA ARG A 372 21.93 3.05 18.65
C ARG A 372 21.10 2.64 19.86
N ASP A 373 20.06 3.40 20.18
CA ASP A 373 19.14 3.09 21.27
C ASP A 373 17.94 2.29 20.72
N PRO A 374 17.75 1.02 21.14
CA PRO A 374 16.64 0.20 20.67
C PRO A 374 15.27 0.67 21.18
N SER A 375 15.20 1.57 22.16
CA SER A 375 13.94 2.05 22.75
C SER A 375 12.96 2.64 21.72
N GLY A 376 13.48 3.18 20.62
CA GLY A 376 12.70 3.77 19.52
C GLY A 376 12.26 2.79 18.43
N TYR A 377 12.75 1.54 18.40
CA TYR A 377 12.56 0.64 17.25
C TYR A 377 11.09 0.27 17.03
N ALA A 378 10.37 -0.05 18.11
CA ALA A 378 8.95 -0.37 18.01
C ALA A 378 8.12 0.83 17.52
N LEU A 379 8.45 2.04 17.97
CA LEU A 379 7.78 3.26 17.51
C LEU A 379 8.06 3.52 16.04
N LEU A 380 9.31 3.35 15.59
CA LEU A 380 9.71 3.47 14.20
C LEU A 380 8.78 2.62 13.32
N VAL A 381 8.67 1.32 13.59
CA VAL A 381 7.81 0.40 12.81
C VAL A 381 6.34 0.83 12.81
N LYS A 382 5.79 1.26 13.96
CA LYS A 382 4.40 1.74 14.07
C LYS A 382 4.12 2.95 13.20
N THR A 383 5.14 3.79 12.98
CA THR A 383 5.02 5.03 12.20
C THR A 383 5.34 4.86 10.72
N LEU A 384 5.82 3.68 10.27
CA LEU A 384 6.16 3.46 8.86
C LEU A 384 4.91 3.40 7.97
N LYS A 385 4.67 4.48 7.24
CA LYS A 385 3.64 4.59 6.20
C LYS A 385 3.96 3.81 4.91
N LEU A 386 5.18 3.28 4.81
CA LEU A 386 5.68 2.54 3.65
C LEU A 386 4.87 1.28 3.31
N PHE A 387 4.14 0.73 4.27
CA PHE A 387 3.36 -0.51 4.13
C PHE A 387 1.85 -0.26 4.09
N ASP A 388 1.42 1.00 3.91
CA ASP A 388 0.01 1.34 3.80
C ASP A 388 -0.57 0.82 2.48
N SER A 389 -1.79 0.30 2.56
CA SER A 389 -2.48 -0.35 1.44
C SER A 389 -3.94 0.08 1.40
N ALA A 390 -4.50 0.27 0.20
CA ALA A 390 -5.89 0.70 0.02
C ALA A 390 -6.92 -0.27 0.64
N SER A 391 -6.56 -1.55 0.79
CA SER A 391 -7.37 -2.55 1.48
C SER A 391 -6.48 -3.65 2.07
N VAL A 392 -6.87 -4.15 3.25
CA VAL A 392 -6.36 -5.40 3.83
C VAL A 392 -7.40 -6.48 3.53
N THR A 393 -7.05 -7.46 2.72
CA THR A 393 -7.96 -8.56 2.34
C THR A 393 -7.63 -9.84 3.10
N ASP A 394 -8.56 -10.79 3.15
CA ASP A 394 -8.30 -12.12 3.72
C ASP A 394 -7.10 -12.81 3.08
N ASP A 395 -6.87 -12.56 1.79
CA ASP A 395 -5.68 -13.06 1.06
C ASP A 395 -4.38 -12.44 1.59
N ASP A 396 -4.40 -11.19 2.06
CA ASP A 396 -3.25 -10.56 2.73
C ASP A 396 -2.96 -11.22 4.09
N LEU A 397 -4.01 -11.54 4.85
CA LEU A 397 -3.88 -12.21 6.15
C LEU A 397 -3.32 -13.65 6.02
N LYS A 398 -3.61 -14.31 4.90
CA LYS A 398 -3.13 -15.68 4.60
C LYS A 398 -1.71 -15.74 4.02
N ARG A 399 -1.09 -14.61 3.62
CA ARG A 399 0.25 -14.61 3.00
C ARG A 399 1.35 -15.19 3.88
N GLY A 400 1.31 -14.96 5.19
CA GLY A 400 2.29 -15.53 6.11
C GLY A 400 2.33 -17.06 6.04
N ALA A 401 1.16 -17.70 6.04
CA ALA A 401 1.02 -19.15 5.87
C ALA A 401 1.44 -19.61 4.46
N SER A 402 1.18 -18.80 3.43
CA SER A 402 1.54 -19.10 2.04
C SER A 402 3.04 -19.25 1.82
N TYR A 403 3.90 -18.50 2.54
CA TYR A 403 5.36 -18.65 2.41
C TYR A 403 5.92 -19.87 3.13
N ALA A 404 5.35 -20.25 4.28
CA ALA A 404 5.69 -21.52 4.91
C ALA A 404 5.31 -22.70 4.00
N GLN A 405 4.16 -22.61 3.31
CA GLN A 405 3.75 -23.57 2.29
C GLN A 405 4.71 -23.54 1.07
N GLU A 406 5.13 -22.37 0.61
CA GLU A 406 6.05 -22.25 -0.52
C GLU A 406 7.44 -22.82 -0.23
N ARG A 407 7.95 -22.65 1.00
CA ARG A 407 9.19 -23.32 1.43
C ARG A 407 9.04 -24.85 1.39
N ARG A 408 7.93 -25.38 1.91
CA ARG A 408 7.62 -26.81 1.81
C ARG A 408 7.48 -27.28 0.36
N ARG A 409 6.93 -26.46 -0.54
CA ARG A 409 6.87 -26.76 -1.98
C ARG A 409 8.27 -26.87 -2.58
N LYS A 410 9.17 -25.93 -2.30
CA LYS A 410 10.56 -25.95 -2.78
C LYS A 410 11.38 -27.12 -2.22
N GLU A 411 11.20 -27.45 -0.94
CA GLU A 411 11.81 -28.64 -0.34
C GLU A 411 11.28 -29.92 -1.00
N ASN A 412 9.98 -29.97 -1.26
CA ASN A 412 9.34 -31.07 -1.96
C ASN A 412 9.81 -31.17 -3.42
N GLU A 413 9.97 -30.06 -4.14
CA GLU A 413 10.51 -30.02 -5.52
C GLU A 413 11.87 -30.72 -5.61
N LYS A 414 12.77 -30.48 -4.65
CA LYS A 414 14.09 -31.16 -4.56
C LYS A 414 13.99 -32.68 -4.42
N SER A 415 12.83 -33.21 -4.06
CA SER A 415 12.60 -34.65 -3.87
C SER A 415 12.15 -35.37 -5.15
N PHE A 416 11.93 -34.66 -6.26
CA PHE A 416 11.52 -35.23 -7.55
C PHE A 416 12.65 -35.13 -8.59
N GLY A 417 12.70 -36.12 -9.50
CA GLY A 417 13.70 -36.19 -10.57
C GLY A 417 13.35 -35.38 -11.82
N THR A 418 12.07 -35.04 -12.03
CA THR A 418 11.59 -34.22 -13.15
C THR A 418 10.60 -33.16 -12.67
N TYR A 419 10.50 -32.06 -13.42
CA TYR A 419 9.55 -30.99 -13.12
C TYR A 419 8.09 -31.43 -13.36
N GLU A 420 7.85 -32.32 -14.32
CA GLU A 420 6.53 -32.87 -14.64
C GLU A 420 5.99 -33.73 -13.49
N ASP A 421 6.83 -34.58 -12.88
CA ASP A 421 6.47 -35.37 -11.71
C ASP A 421 6.16 -34.47 -10.49
N PHE A 422 6.94 -33.40 -10.34
CA PHE A 422 6.68 -32.40 -9.31
C PHE A 422 5.32 -31.73 -9.51
N LEU A 423 5.00 -31.24 -10.70
CA LEU A 423 3.71 -30.60 -11.00
C LEU A 423 2.53 -31.55 -10.79
N ALA A 424 2.66 -32.82 -11.17
CA ALA A 424 1.64 -33.83 -10.91
C ALA A 424 1.43 -34.06 -9.40
N SER A 425 2.51 -34.02 -8.60
CA SER A 425 2.44 -34.18 -7.15
C SER A 425 1.75 -33.03 -6.41
N LEU A 426 1.61 -31.86 -7.04
CA LEU A 426 0.96 -30.70 -6.42
C LEU A 426 -0.56 -30.87 -6.30
N GLU A 427 -1.18 -31.72 -7.12
CA GLU A 427 -2.63 -31.91 -7.19
C GLU A 427 -3.36 -30.56 -7.40
N LEU A 428 -2.95 -29.82 -8.45
CA LEU A 428 -3.46 -28.47 -8.70
C LEU A 428 -4.95 -28.48 -9.02
N LYS A 429 -5.72 -27.70 -8.27
CA LYS A 429 -7.13 -27.43 -8.52
C LYS A 429 -7.30 -25.98 -8.95
N MET A 430 -7.95 -25.74 -10.08
CA MET A 430 -8.18 -24.41 -10.62
C MET A 430 -9.67 -24.13 -10.73
N THR A 431 -10.13 -23.08 -10.05
CA THR A 431 -11.52 -22.61 -10.15
C THR A 431 -11.58 -21.37 -11.03
N VAL A 432 -12.50 -21.36 -12.00
CA VAL A 432 -12.76 -20.22 -12.89
C VAL A 432 -14.25 -19.86 -12.82
N SER A 433 -14.57 -18.59 -12.58
CA SER A 433 -15.94 -18.09 -12.42
C SER A 433 -16.08 -16.63 -12.85
N ASP A 434 -17.32 -16.21 -13.11
CA ASP A 434 -17.70 -14.82 -13.31
C ASP A 434 -17.39 -13.95 -12.07
N ALA A 435 -17.04 -12.69 -12.33
CA ALA A 435 -16.92 -11.69 -11.29
C ALA A 435 -18.30 -11.31 -10.73
N ASP A 436 -18.35 -11.16 -9.41
CA ASP A 436 -19.51 -10.76 -8.62
C ASP A 436 -19.11 -9.64 -7.64
N ASP A 437 -20.08 -9.13 -6.88
CA ASP A 437 -19.84 -8.07 -5.91
C ASP A 437 -18.80 -8.43 -4.83
N TYR A 438 -18.60 -9.73 -4.57
CA TYR A 438 -17.61 -10.21 -3.60
C TYR A 438 -16.19 -10.30 -4.17
N THR A 439 -16.06 -10.59 -5.46
CA THR A 439 -14.77 -10.79 -6.14
C THR A 439 -14.24 -9.53 -6.83
N ILE A 440 -15.11 -8.58 -7.17
CA ILE A 440 -14.73 -7.26 -7.73
C ILE A 440 -13.62 -6.56 -6.91
N PRO A 441 -13.72 -6.44 -5.57
CA PRO A 441 -12.66 -5.85 -4.76
C PRO A 441 -11.31 -6.57 -4.90
N ARG A 442 -11.33 -7.90 -5.01
CA ARG A 442 -10.13 -8.74 -5.17
C ARG A 442 -9.51 -8.59 -6.55
N ILE A 443 -10.32 -8.52 -7.61
CA ILE A 443 -9.85 -8.27 -8.98
C ILE A 443 -9.22 -6.87 -9.08
N ALA A 444 -9.88 -5.85 -8.55
CA ALA A 444 -9.34 -4.49 -8.51
C ALA A 444 -7.99 -4.46 -7.77
N GLN A 445 -7.88 -5.12 -6.61
CA GLN A 445 -6.64 -5.23 -5.86
C GLN A 445 -5.54 -5.98 -6.63
N LEU A 446 -5.88 -7.10 -7.27
CA LEU A 446 -4.94 -7.87 -8.09
C LEU A 446 -4.43 -7.02 -9.25
N SER A 447 -5.30 -6.25 -9.89
CA SER A 447 -4.93 -5.30 -10.93
C SER A 447 -3.95 -4.25 -10.41
N GLN A 448 -4.09 -3.76 -9.16
CA GLN A 448 -3.19 -2.75 -8.58
C GLN A 448 -1.81 -3.30 -8.21
N ARG A 449 -1.73 -4.58 -7.83
CA ARG A 449 -0.50 -5.19 -7.27
C ARG A 449 0.36 -5.93 -8.28
N THR A 450 -0.23 -6.33 -9.41
CA THR A 450 0.43 -7.19 -10.40
C THR A 450 1.20 -6.36 -11.42
N ASN A 451 2.52 -6.28 -11.26
CA ASN A 451 3.37 -5.49 -12.16
C ASN A 451 4.05 -6.32 -13.26
N GLN A 452 4.38 -7.59 -12.98
CA GLN A 452 5.12 -8.44 -13.91
C GLN A 452 4.20 -9.08 -14.94
N PHE A 453 3.20 -9.84 -14.50
CA PHE A 453 2.23 -10.48 -15.39
C PHE A 453 0.94 -9.63 -15.45
N ASN A 454 1.07 -8.41 -15.96
CA ASN A 454 -0.09 -7.63 -16.41
C ASN A 454 0.19 -7.18 -17.85
N MET A 455 -0.61 -7.69 -18.78
CA MET A 455 -0.36 -7.52 -20.20
C MET A 455 -0.54 -6.07 -20.65
N THR A 456 -1.49 -5.33 -20.09
CA THR A 456 -1.78 -3.94 -20.49
C THR A 456 -1.32 -2.91 -19.45
N THR A 457 -0.94 -3.35 -18.25
CA THR A 457 -0.60 -2.52 -17.08
C THR A 457 -1.73 -1.61 -16.58
N ARG A 458 -2.95 -1.78 -17.12
CA ARG A 458 -4.15 -1.06 -16.67
C ARG A 458 -4.46 -1.41 -15.22
N ARG A 459 -4.88 -0.40 -14.45
CA ARG A 459 -5.15 -0.47 -13.02
C ARG A 459 -6.59 -0.05 -12.77
N TYR A 460 -7.32 -0.86 -12.02
CA TYR A 460 -8.72 -0.65 -11.73
C TYR A 460 -8.91 -0.46 -10.23
N ASP A 461 -9.73 0.53 -9.87
CA ASP A 461 -10.43 0.52 -8.59
C ASP A 461 -11.81 -0.13 -8.76
N GLU A 462 -12.50 -0.38 -7.65
CA GLU A 462 -13.80 -1.06 -7.65
C GLU A 462 -14.84 -0.30 -8.48
N THR A 463 -14.84 1.03 -8.38
CA THR A 463 -15.77 1.90 -9.10
C THR A 463 -15.54 1.82 -10.61
N ALA A 464 -14.29 1.87 -11.06
CA ALA A 464 -13.92 1.71 -12.46
C ALA A 464 -14.34 0.34 -12.99
N LEU A 465 -14.07 -0.74 -12.24
CA LEU A 465 -14.41 -2.09 -12.67
C LEU A 465 -15.94 -2.28 -12.77
N LYS A 466 -16.71 -1.83 -11.76
CA LYS A 466 -18.19 -1.85 -11.81
C LYS A 466 -18.74 -1.08 -13.00
N LYS A 467 -18.16 0.08 -13.31
CA LYS A 467 -18.54 0.87 -14.49
C LYS A 467 -18.27 0.13 -15.79
N MET A 468 -17.12 -0.53 -15.92
CA MET A 468 -16.82 -1.35 -17.10
C MET A 468 -17.82 -2.48 -17.28
N LEU A 469 -18.14 -3.23 -16.21
CA LEU A 469 -19.12 -4.31 -16.24
C LEU A 469 -20.50 -3.81 -16.70
N SER A 470 -20.94 -2.65 -16.19
CA SER A 470 -22.20 -2.03 -16.64
C SER A 470 -22.19 -1.52 -18.09
N SER A 471 -21.02 -1.44 -18.72
CA SER A 471 -20.82 -0.93 -20.09
C SER A 471 -20.64 -2.05 -21.12
N GLY A 472 -20.99 -3.29 -20.78
CA GLY A 472 -20.93 -4.45 -21.69
C GLY A 472 -19.60 -5.22 -21.67
N PHE A 473 -18.79 -5.05 -20.62
CA PHE A 473 -17.67 -5.94 -20.36
C PHE A 473 -18.06 -7.06 -19.41
N SER A 474 -17.42 -8.21 -19.58
CA SER A 474 -17.43 -9.32 -18.63
C SER A 474 -16.07 -9.42 -17.96
N ALA A 475 -16.05 -9.82 -16.68
CA ALA A 475 -14.81 -10.09 -15.97
C ALA A 475 -14.88 -11.49 -15.37
N TYR A 476 -13.78 -12.22 -15.51
CA TYR A 476 -13.60 -13.56 -14.98
C TYR A 476 -12.43 -13.56 -14.03
N TRP A 477 -12.54 -14.37 -12.97
CA TRP A 477 -11.45 -14.57 -12.03
C TRP A 477 -11.08 -16.04 -11.93
N MET A 478 -9.87 -16.27 -11.44
CA MET A 478 -9.34 -17.60 -11.19
C MET A 478 -8.80 -17.71 -9.77
N SER A 479 -9.15 -18.78 -9.05
CA SER A 479 -8.41 -19.25 -7.88
C SER A 479 -7.73 -20.57 -8.15
N VAL A 480 -6.68 -20.84 -7.39
CA VAL A 480 -5.90 -22.07 -7.49
C VAL A 480 -5.67 -22.60 -6.09
N GLU A 481 -5.74 -23.91 -5.92
CA GLU A 481 -5.36 -24.63 -4.71
C GLU A 481 -4.40 -25.77 -5.06
N ASP A 482 -3.53 -26.14 -4.11
CA ASP A 482 -2.71 -27.34 -4.20
C ASP A 482 -2.73 -28.10 -2.87
N ARG A 483 -2.09 -29.27 -2.81
CA ARG A 483 -2.06 -30.10 -1.59
C ARG A 483 -1.43 -29.41 -0.37
N PHE A 484 -0.67 -28.34 -0.56
CA PHE A 484 -0.01 -27.59 0.52
C PHE A 484 -0.86 -26.40 0.98
N GLY A 485 -1.72 -25.86 0.12
CA GLY A 485 -2.69 -24.83 0.48
C GLY A 485 -3.32 -24.07 -0.69
N ASP A 486 -4.23 -23.18 -0.32
CA ASP A 486 -4.98 -22.30 -1.22
C ASP A 486 -4.14 -21.06 -1.62
N TYR A 487 -4.07 -20.78 -2.91
CA TYR A 487 -3.45 -19.57 -3.43
C TYR A 487 -4.41 -18.38 -3.42
N GLY A 488 -5.71 -18.52 -3.24
CA GLY A 488 -6.70 -17.46 -3.30
C GLY A 488 -6.96 -16.98 -4.72
N VAL A 489 -7.51 -15.78 -4.90
CA VAL A 489 -7.75 -15.22 -6.24
C VAL A 489 -6.40 -14.80 -6.84
N VAL A 490 -6.06 -15.39 -7.98
CA VAL A 490 -4.74 -15.29 -8.60
C VAL A 490 -4.74 -14.86 -10.04
N GLY A 491 -5.86 -14.90 -10.74
CA GLY A 491 -5.95 -14.41 -12.11
C GLY A 491 -7.23 -13.63 -12.34
N ALA A 492 -7.18 -12.69 -13.28
CA ALA A 492 -8.38 -12.10 -13.83
C ALA A 492 -8.23 -11.80 -15.33
N CYS A 493 -9.35 -11.91 -16.04
CA CYS A 493 -9.50 -11.57 -17.44
C CYS A 493 -10.72 -10.65 -17.59
N ILE A 494 -10.52 -9.46 -18.15
CA ILE A 494 -11.58 -8.51 -18.49
C ILE A 494 -11.71 -8.52 -20.01
N ILE A 495 -12.89 -8.83 -20.50
CA ILE A 495 -13.17 -9.01 -21.91
C ILE A 495 -14.44 -8.25 -22.30
N ARG A 496 -14.45 -7.70 -23.51
CA ARG A 496 -15.67 -7.21 -24.14
C ARG A 496 -16.21 -8.29 -25.06
N ASP A 497 -17.42 -8.73 -24.81
CA ASP A 497 -18.07 -9.76 -25.60
C ASP A 497 -18.57 -9.21 -26.95
N GLY A 498 -18.60 -10.06 -27.97
CA GLY A 498 -19.01 -9.73 -29.34
C GLY A 498 -18.60 -10.82 -30.33
N SER A 499 -18.90 -10.63 -31.62
CA SER A 499 -18.42 -11.55 -32.68
C SER A 499 -16.90 -11.59 -32.74
N THR A 500 -16.25 -10.45 -32.49
CA THR A 500 -14.83 -10.35 -32.13
C THR A 500 -14.75 -9.95 -30.67
N ALA A 501 -14.41 -10.90 -29.80
CA ALA A 501 -14.18 -10.62 -28.39
C ALA A 501 -12.86 -9.86 -28.21
N GLU A 502 -12.84 -8.86 -27.33
CA GLU A 502 -11.65 -8.03 -27.08
C GLU A 502 -11.20 -8.19 -25.63
N ILE A 503 -10.03 -8.80 -25.41
CA ILE A 503 -9.39 -8.86 -24.09
C ILE A 503 -8.83 -7.48 -23.78
N ASP A 504 -9.51 -6.75 -22.90
CA ASP A 504 -9.04 -5.48 -22.37
C ASP A 504 -7.85 -5.68 -21.43
N SER A 505 -7.95 -6.65 -20.52
CA SER A 505 -6.91 -6.87 -19.50
C SER A 505 -6.81 -8.33 -19.11
N PHE A 506 -5.58 -8.83 -19.09
CA PHE A 506 -5.25 -10.15 -18.57
C PHE A 506 -4.08 -9.98 -17.59
N PHE A 507 -4.28 -10.42 -16.36
CA PHE A 507 -3.25 -10.33 -15.33
C PHE A 507 -3.32 -11.47 -14.33
N MET A 508 -2.16 -11.88 -13.83
CA MET A 508 -2.02 -13.02 -12.94
C MET A 508 -0.98 -12.77 -11.86
N SER A 509 -1.25 -13.27 -10.65
CA SER A 509 -0.30 -13.27 -9.56
C SER A 509 0.87 -14.19 -9.89
N CYS A 510 2.07 -13.69 -9.61
CA CYS A 510 3.33 -14.36 -9.91
C CYS A 510 3.52 -15.73 -9.21
N ARG A 511 2.73 -16.05 -8.18
CA ARG A 511 2.81 -17.30 -7.38
C ARG A 511 2.27 -18.55 -8.08
N VAL A 512 1.52 -18.39 -9.17
CA VAL A 512 0.96 -19.53 -9.94
C VAL A 512 1.58 -19.67 -11.33
N LEU A 513 2.56 -18.82 -11.67
CA LEU A 513 3.24 -18.86 -12.96
C LEU A 513 4.17 -20.07 -13.06
N GLY A 514 4.39 -20.55 -14.30
CA GLY A 514 5.25 -21.69 -14.61
C GLY A 514 4.62 -23.05 -14.32
N LYS A 515 3.32 -23.09 -13.98
CA LYS A 515 2.58 -24.32 -13.63
C LYS A 515 1.62 -24.79 -14.74
N GLY A 516 1.59 -24.10 -15.88
CA GLY A 516 0.66 -24.38 -17.00
C GLY A 516 -0.75 -23.81 -16.80
N ILE A 517 -0.94 -23.00 -15.76
CA ILE A 517 -2.22 -22.41 -15.37
C ILE A 517 -2.56 -21.21 -16.27
N GLU A 518 -1.54 -20.50 -16.77
CA GLU A 518 -1.68 -19.25 -17.51
C GLU A 518 -2.48 -19.44 -18.81
N GLY A 519 -2.04 -20.39 -19.63
CA GLY A 519 -2.74 -20.74 -20.87
C GLY A 519 -4.09 -21.41 -20.58
N SER A 520 -4.17 -22.24 -19.55
CA SER A 520 -5.40 -22.92 -19.15
C SER A 520 -6.50 -21.93 -18.76
N PHE A 521 -6.16 -20.87 -18.04
CA PHE A 521 -7.11 -19.82 -17.68
C PHE A 521 -7.57 -19.01 -18.88
N LEU A 522 -6.62 -18.57 -19.73
CA LEU A 522 -6.95 -17.84 -20.95
C LEU A 522 -7.93 -18.65 -21.80
N TRP A 523 -7.59 -19.90 -22.12
CA TRP A 523 -8.43 -20.73 -22.98
C TRP A 523 -9.76 -21.11 -22.36
N LYS A 524 -9.86 -21.20 -21.02
CA LYS A 524 -11.16 -21.40 -20.37
C LYS A 524 -12.11 -20.23 -20.60
N VAL A 525 -11.58 -19.01 -20.58
CA VAL A 525 -12.34 -17.79 -20.90
C VAL A 525 -12.68 -17.73 -22.39
N LEU A 526 -11.72 -18.05 -23.27
CA LEU A 526 -11.94 -18.07 -24.72
C LEU A 526 -12.95 -19.13 -25.16
N ASP A 527 -12.92 -20.32 -24.58
CA ASP A 527 -13.90 -21.38 -24.83
C ASP A 527 -15.31 -20.94 -24.46
N HIS A 528 -15.44 -20.16 -23.38
CA HIS A 528 -16.72 -19.61 -22.96
C HIS A 528 -17.19 -18.47 -23.88
N ALA A 529 -16.29 -17.56 -24.30
CA ALA A 529 -16.61 -16.55 -25.31
C ALA A 529 -17.07 -17.19 -26.62
N ARG A 530 -16.40 -18.27 -27.06
CA ARG A 530 -16.81 -19.08 -28.23
C ARG A 530 -18.20 -19.68 -28.04
N ALA A 531 -18.48 -20.27 -26.88
CA ALA A 531 -19.80 -20.82 -26.57
C ALA A 531 -20.91 -19.75 -26.60
N ASN A 532 -20.56 -18.49 -26.32
CA ASN A 532 -21.46 -17.33 -26.37
C ASN A 532 -21.48 -16.62 -27.75
N GLY A 533 -20.87 -17.21 -28.78
CA GLY A 533 -20.98 -16.75 -30.16
C GLY A 533 -19.85 -15.87 -30.67
N SER A 534 -18.73 -15.75 -29.94
CA SER A 534 -17.52 -15.14 -30.48
C SER A 534 -16.85 -16.06 -31.51
N GLU A 535 -16.46 -15.49 -32.65
CA GLU A 535 -15.75 -16.20 -33.73
C GLU A 535 -14.25 -15.94 -33.64
N ARG A 536 -13.89 -14.70 -33.28
CA ARG A 536 -12.50 -14.22 -33.19
C ARG A 536 -12.23 -13.60 -31.83
N VAL A 537 -10.99 -13.64 -31.38
CA VAL A 537 -10.53 -12.85 -30.23
C VAL A 537 -9.37 -11.95 -30.60
N THR A 538 -9.31 -10.77 -30.00
CA THR A 538 -8.17 -9.86 -30.01
C THR A 538 -7.68 -9.58 -28.60
N ALA A 539 -6.38 -9.35 -28.44
CA ALA A 539 -5.76 -9.00 -27.17
C ALA A 539 -4.62 -7.99 -27.37
N GLU A 540 -4.34 -7.20 -26.34
CA GLU A 540 -3.27 -6.22 -26.33
C GLU A 540 -2.23 -6.53 -25.25
N ALA A 541 -0.95 -6.34 -25.59
CA ALA A 541 0.17 -6.33 -24.68
C ALA A 541 0.94 -5.00 -24.82
N ILE A 542 1.02 -4.24 -23.73
CA ILE A 542 1.71 -2.95 -23.65
C ILE A 542 3.09 -3.17 -22.99
N PRO A 543 4.20 -3.04 -23.76
CA PRO A 543 5.54 -3.30 -23.24
C PRO A 543 5.96 -2.31 -22.14
N THR A 544 6.49 -2.85 -21.04
CA THR A 544 7.16 -2.09 -19.99
C THR A 544 8.42 -2.81 -19.53
N ALA A 545 9.29 -2.12 -18.78
CA ALA A 545 10.45 -2.76 -18.16
C ALA A 545 10.07 -3.92 -17.22
N LYS A 546 8.88 -3.88 -16.61
CA LYS A 546 8.45 -4.84 -15.58
C LYS A 546 7.78 -6.10 -16.17
N ASN A 547 7.09 -6.01 -17.31
CA ASN A 547 6.38 -7.15 -17.93
C ASN A 547 7.10 -7.79 -19.11
N LYS A 548 8.34 -7.35 -19.41
CA LYS A 548 9.14 -7.81 -20.55
C LYS A 548 9.23 -9.35 -20.66
N ALA A 549 9.32 -10.06 -19.54
CA ALA A 549 9.43 -11.52 -19.50
C ALA A 549 8.17 -12.26 -19.99
N PHE A 550 7.04 -11.58 -20.12
CA PHE A 550 5.73 -12.18 -20.42
C PHE A 550 5.09 -11.65 -21.70
N LEU A 551 5.77 -10.78 -22.45
CA LEU A 551 5.20 -10.21 -23.68
C LEU A 551 4.93 -11.24 -24.77
N ASP A 552 5.64 -12.38 -24.75
CA ASP A 552 5.41 -13.48 -25.68
C ASP A 552 4.31 -14.47 -25.21
N PHE A 553 3.64 -14.18 -24.09
CA PHE A 553 2.63 -15.07 -23.51
C PHE A 553 1.49 -15.39 -24.49
N TYR A 554 0.87 -14.38 -25.11
CA TYR A 554 -0.25 -14.60 -26.02
C TYR A 554 0.18 -15.45 -27.23
N ALA A 555 1.37 -15.20 -27.77
CA ALA A 555 1.95 -16.02 -28.84
C ALA A 555 2.15 -17.48 -28.42
N LYS A 556 2.74 -17.70 -27.23
CA LYS A 556 2.91 -19.05 -26.64
C LYS A 556 1.57 -19.73 -26.35
N ALA A 557 0.53 -18.96 -26.04
CA ALA A 557 -0.82 -19.46 -25.82
C ALA A 557 -1.58 -19.71 -27.12
N GLY A 558 -1.00 -19.44 -28.29
CA GLY A 558 -1.58 -19.77 -29.59
C GLY A 558 -2.31 -18.63 -30.30
N LEU A 559 -2.15 -17.37 -29.86
CA LEU A 559 -2.62 -16.21 -30.63
C LEU A 559 -1.54 -15.76 -31.61
N HIS A 560 -1.95 -15.29 -32.79
CA HIS A 560 -1.06 -14.73 -33.80
C HIS A 560 -0.66 -13.29 -33.45
N ASP A 561 0.62 -12.97 -33.55
CA ASP A 561 1.14 -11.61 -33.38
C ASP A 561 0.86 -10.79 -34.66
N GLU A 562 0.02 -9.76 -34.53
CA GLU A 562 -0.35 -8.85 -35.62
C GLU A 562 0.62 -7.66 -35.71
N GLY A 563 1.61 -7.58 -34.82
CA GLY A 563 2.50 -6.45 -34.65
C GLY A 563 1.94 -5.35 -33.76
N GLY A 564 2.84 -4.51 -33.23
CA GLY A 564 2.46 -3.38 -32.37
C GLY A 564 1.87 -3.78 -31.01
N GLY A 565 2.14 -5.01 -30.53
CA GLY A 565 1.62 -5.53 -29.28
C GLY A 565 0.16 -6.02 -29.37
N ARG A 566 -0.36 -6.26 -30.57
CA ARG A 566 -1.70 -6.81 -30.79
C ARG A 566 -1.62 -8.27 -31.18
N TYR A 567 -2.52 -9.07 -30.61
CA TYR A 567 -2.61 -10.50 -30.83
C TYR A 567 -4.02 -10.87 -31.25
N SER A 568 -4.18 -11.85 -32.14
CA SER A 568 -5.51 -12.33 -32.53
C SER A 568 -5.53 -13.81 -32.90
N THR A 569 -6.68 -14.46 -32.78
CA THR A 569 -6.90 -15.80 -33.33
C THR A 569 -8.37 -16.02 -33.63
N GLU A 570 -8.65 -16.85 -34.63
CA GLU A 570 -9.97 -17.46 -34.81
C GLU A 570 -10.15 -18.54 -33.73
N LEU A 571 -11.29 -18.51 -33.02
CA LEU A 571 -11.58 -19.43 -31.92
C LEU A 571 -11.94 -20.85 -32.42
N SER A 572 -12.20 -21.00 -33.72
CA SER A 572 -12.38 -22.29 -34.40
C SER A 572 -11.07 -23.00 -34.72
N GLU A 573 -9.99 -22.23 -34.94
CA GLU A 573 -8.64 -22.73 -35.25
C GLU A 573 -7.81 -22.95 -33.98
N GLY A 574 -8.22 -22.31 -32.89
CA GLY A 574 -7.67 -22.46 -31.56
C GLY A 574 -7.76 -23.87 -31.00
N ASN A 575 -6.61 -24.54 -30.82
CA ASN A 575 -6.53 -25.79 -30.09
C ASN A 575 -5.52 -25.67 -28.94
N PHE A 576 -6.01 -25.58 -27.71
CA PHE A 576 -5.18 -25.57 -26.52
C PHE A 576 -5.21 -26.91 -25.82
N ASN A 577 -4.04 -27.51 -25.66
CA ASN A 577 -3.91 -28.76 -24.92
C ASN A 577 -3.84 -28.46 -23.42
N TYR A 578 -4.94 -28.71 -22.72
CA TYR A 578 -5.01 -28.53 -21.27
C TYR A 578 -4.04 -29.49 -20.56
N PRO A 579 -3.19 -29.00 -19.63
CA PRO A 579 -2.28 -29.86 -18.90
C PRO A 579 -3.03 -30.87 -18.02
N ASN A 580 -2.61 -32.14 -18.07
CA ASN A 580 -3.28 -33.25 -17.37
C ASN A 580 -3.23 -33.15 -15.83
N HIS A 581 -2.28 -32.39 -15.29
CA HIS A 581 -2.09 -32.24 -13.84
C HIS A 581 -2.97 -31.14 -13.22
N ILE A 582 -3.82 -30.47 -14.01
CA ILE A 582 -4.73 -29.43 -13.53
C ILE A 582 -6.16 -29.97 -13.50
N ILE A 583 -6.76 -29.97 -12.31
CA ILE A 583 -8.16 -30.32 -12.09
C ILE A 583 -8.99 -29.04 -12.14
N PHE A 584 -9.98 -29.00 -13.02
CA PHE A 584 -10.86 -27.82 -13.18
C PHE A 584 -12.09 -27.95 -12.29
N GLU A 585 -12.32 -26.93 -11.46
CA GLU A 585 -13.50 -26.78 -10.62
C GLU A 585 -14.26 -25.48 -11.00
N GLY A 586 -15.57 -25.41 -10.76
CA GLY A 586 -16.39 -24.25 -11.14
C GLY A 586 -17.00 -24.28 -12.55
N ARG A 587 -17.92 -23.34 -12.80
CA ARG A 587 -18.61 -23.14 -14.09
C ARG A 587 -18.82 -21.66 -14.35
N LEU A 588 -18.41 -21.22 -15.53
CA LEU A 588 -18.79 -19.94 -16.12
C LEU A 588 -20.27 -19.99 -16.51
N LYS A 589 -21.02 -18.92 -16.23
CA LYS A 589 -22.48 -18.86 -16.40
C LYS A 589 -22.94 -18.43 -17.78
#